data_AF-A0A950D0I6-F1
#
_entry.id   AF-A0A950D0I6-F1
#
_cell.length_a   1.000
_cell.length_b   1.000
_cell.length_c   1.000
_cell.angle_alpha   90.00
_cell.angle_beta   90.00
_cell.angle_gamma   90.00
#
_symmetry.space_group_name_H-M   'P 1'
#
loop_
_entity.id
_entity.type
_entity.pdbx_description
1 polymer ?
#
loop_
_entity_poly.entity_id
_entity_poly.type
_entity_poly.pdbx_seq_one_letter_code
_entity_poly.pdbx_strand_id
1 'polypeptide(L)'
;MDSLIRKPARTNLPDVKEPSRRPPTAKKSTPPDQTNAEQFYYSKQMQGKTHMVVVLNDGEQLEGVIEWYDRDCLKLNRTDAPNLLLYKRSIKYMYKAGPE
;
A
#
# COMPACT_ATOMS: atom_id res chain seq x y z
N MET A 1 22.11 -45.66 -44.34
CA MET A 1 21.11 -46.45 -43.61
C MET A 1 20.09 -45.49 -43.05
N ASP A 2 18.84 -45.81 -43.34
CA ASP A 2 17.70 -44.92 -43.51
C ASP A 2 17.25 -44.10 -42.31
N SER A 3 16.69 -42.95 -42.68
CA SER A 3 15.96 -41.97 -41.88
C SER A 3 14.73 -42.55 -41.19
N LEU A 4 14.54 -42.26 -39.90
CA LEU A 4 13.22 -42.19 -39.27
C LEU A 4 13.03 -40.83 -38.59
N ILE A 5 12.58 -39.85 -39.37
CA ILE A 5 11.97 -38.62 -38.85
C ILE A 5 10.60 -38.50 -39.51
N ARG A 6 9.55 -38.71 -38.73
CA ARG A 6 8.16 -38.57 -39.15
C ARG A 6 7.86 -37.07 -39.32
N LYS A 7 7.57 -36.64 -40.54
CA LYS A 7 7.21 -35.25 -40.87
C LYS A 7 5.86 -34.89 -40.24
N PRO A 8 5.69 -33.74 -39.55
CA PRO A 8 4.36 -33.22 -39.27
C PRO A 8 3.72 -32.69 -40.56
N ALA A 9 2.45 -33.02 -40.76
CA ALA A 9 1.67 -32.60 -41.92
C ALA A 9 1.52 -31.07 -41.96
N ARG A 10 1.80 -30.48 -43.12
CA ARG A 10 1.40 -29.10 -43.44
C ARG A 10 -0.12 -29.05 -43.57
N THR A 11 -0.79 -28.37 -42.67
CA THR A 11 -2.15 -27.87 -42.92
C THR A 11 -2.03 -26.40 -43.30
N ASN A 12 -2.33 -26.09 -44.57
CA ASN A 12 -2.49 -24.72 -45.04
C ASN A 12 -3.73 -24.12 -44.35
N LEU A 13 -3.54 -23.03 -43.60
CA LEU A 13 -4.62 -22.17 -43.12
C LEU A 13 -4.56 -20.86 -43.92
N PRO A 14 -5.71 -20.34 -44.39
CA PRO A 14 -5.75 -19.12 -45.21
C PRO A 14 -5.36 -17.89 -44.39
N ASP A 15 -4.66 -16.96 -45.05
CA ASP A 15 -4.23 -15.66 -44.55
C ASP A 15 -5.43 -14.82 -44.10
N VAL A 16 -5.67 -14.75 -42.79
CA VAL A 16 -6.59 -13.78 -42.20
C VAL A 16 -5.78 -12.53 -41.91
N LYS A 17 -5.87 -11.59 -42.84
CA LYS A 17 -5.36 -10.22 -42.70
C LYS A 17 -6.14 -9.51 -41.59
N GLU A 18 -5.66 -9.64 -40.35
CA GLU A 18 -6.23 -8.95 -39.19
C GLU A 18 -5.79 -7.47 -39.21
N PRO A 19 -6.72 -6.49 -39.23
CA PRO A 19 -6.35 -5.10 -39.12
C PRO A 19 -5.86 -4.84 -37.69
N SER A 20 -4.56 -4.60 -37.55
CA SER A 20 -3.90 -4.19 -36.30
C SER A 20 -4.52 -2.88 -35.78
N ARG A 21 -5.58 -3.00 -34.97
CA ARG A 21 -6.07 -1.93 -34.11
C ARG A 21 -5.35 -2.08 -32.77
N ARG A 22 -4.16 -1.47 -32.67
CA ARG A 22 -3.54 -1.25 -31.36
C ARG A 22 -4.54 -0.48 -30.49
N PRO A 23 -4.94 -0.97 -29.30
CA PRO A 23 -5.77 -0.19 -28.41
C PRO A 23 -5.04 1.13 -28.09
N PRO A 24 -5.75 2.27 -28.05
CA PRO A 24 -5.12 3.53 -27.70
C PRO A 24 -4.48 3.36 -26.32
N THR A 25 -3.19 3.66 -26.22
CA THR A 25 -2.46 3.70 -24.96
C THR A 25 -3.22 4.64 -24.03
N ALA A 26 -3.97 4.08 -23.09
CA ALA A 26 -4.66 4.83 -22.06
C ALA A 26 -3.61 5.68 -21.36
N LYS A 27 -3.68 7.00 -21.55
CA LYS A 27 -2.87 7.94 -20.78
C LYS A 27 -3.17 7.63 -19.32
N LYS A 28 -2.17 7.15 -18.57
CA LYS A 28 -2.32 6.90 -17.13
C LYS A 28 -2.77 8.22 -16.52
N SER A 29 -4.04 8.32 -16.16
CA SER A 29 -4.57 9.47 -15.46
C SER A 29 -3.80 9.60 -14.15
N THR A 30 -3.47 10.83 -13.76
CA THR A 30 -2.86 11.12 -12.47
C THR A 30 -3.65 10.41 -11.36
N PRO A 31 -2.98 9.78 -10.37
CA PRO A 31 -3.68 9.18 -9.24
C PRO A 31 -4.65 10.20 -8.63
N PRO A 32 -5.86 9.79 -8.24
CA PRO A 32 -6.79 10.69 -7.59
C PRO A 32 -6.16 11.29 -6.34
N ASP A 33 -6.39 12.58 -6.10
CA ASP A 33 -5.85 13.30 -4.94
C ASP A 33 -6.22 12.63 -3.61
N GLN A 34 -7.33 11.89 -3.55
CA GLN A 34 -7.75 11.11 -2.40
C GLN A 34 -7.56 9.60 -2.65
N THR A 35 -6.55 9.03 -2.00
CA THR A 35 -6.19 7.60 -2.15
C THR A 35 -6.70 6.70 -1.02
N ASN A 36 -7.31 7.26 0.03
CA ASN A 36 -7.75 6.58 1.27
C ASN A 36 -6.66 5.78 2.00
N ALA A 37 -5.39 5.94 1.62
CA ALA A 37 -4.28 5.19 2.20
C ALA A 37 -4.12 5.46 3.70
N GLU A 38 -4.36 6.70 4.13
CA GLU A 38 -4.31 7.10 5.54
C GLU A 38 -5.36 6.36 6.38
N GLN A 39 -6.62 6.39 5.92
CA GLN A 39 -7.72 5.69 6.59
C GLN A 39 -7.44 4.19 6.69
N PHE A 40 -6.96 3.58 5.61
CA PHE A 40 -6.59 2.16 5.60
C PHE A 40 -5.48 1.87 6.61
N TYR A 41 -4.45 2.72 6.67
CA TYR A 41 -3.34 2.57 7.61
C TYR A 41 -3.83 2.63 9.06
N TYR A 42 -4.53 3.70 9.46
CA TYR A 42 -4.99 3.82 10.85
C TYR A 42 -5.96 2.72 11.24
N SER A 43 -6.93 2.39 10.39
CA SER A 43 -7.87 1.30 10.67
C SER A 43 -7.15 -0.04 10.88
N LYS A 44 -6.13 -0.36 10.08
CA LYS A 44 -5.35 -1.58 10.23
C LYS A 44 -4.53 -1.58 11.53
N GLN A 45 -3.97 -0.44 11.93
CA GLN A 45 -3.13 -0.36 13.14
C GLN A 45 -3.98 -0.43 14.42
N MET A 46 -5.16 0.19 14.40
CA MET A 46 -6.14 0.11 15.49
C MET A 46 -6.68 -1.31 15.67
N GLN A 47 -7.10 -1.98 14.59
CA GLN A 47 -7.61 -3.35 14.64
C GLN A 47 -6.57 -4.34 15.17
N GLY A 48 -5.32 -4.18 14.72
CA GLY A 48 -4.22 -5.01 15.19
C GLY A 48 -3.66 -4.62 16.55
N LYS A 49 -4.20 -3.59 17.22
CA LYS A 49 -3.62 -2.95 18.42
C LYS A 49 -2.10 -2.84 18.32
N THR A 50 -1.63 -2.40 17.15
CA THR A 50 -0.21 -2.41 16.82
C THR A 50 0.51 -1.41 17.72
N HIS A 51 1.60 -1.85 18.35
CA HIS A 51 2.47 -0.95 19.09
C HIS A 51 3.18 -0.02 18.10
N MET A 52 2.97 1.27 18.27
CA MET A 52 3.43 2.34 17.39
C MET A 52 4.37 3.26 18.15
N VAL A 53 5.41 3.72 17.47
CA VAL A 53 6.24 4.83 17.92
C VAL A 53 5.90 6.05 17.07
N VAL A 54 5.58 7.15 17.74
CA VAL A 54 5.25 8.44 17.16
C VAL A 54 6.39 9.40 17.49
N VAL A 55 7.07 9.90 16.45
CA VAL A 55 8.15 10.86 16.60
C VAL A 55 7.59 12.24 16.33
N LEU A 56 7.73 13.15 17.30
CA LEU A 56 7.28 14.53 17.20
C LEU A 56 8.31 15.41 16.49
N ASN A 57 7.92 16.63 16.13
CA ASN A 57 8.76 17.57 15.39
C ASN A 57 10.02 18.02 16.15
N ASP A 58 9.97 18.01 17.49
CA ASP A 58 11.10 18.28 18.39
C ASP A 58 12.02 17.07 18.60
N GLY A 59 11.63 15.89 18.09
CA GLY A 59 12.36 14.64 18.24
C GLY A 59 11.93 13.79 19.44
N GLU A 60 10.95 14.23 20.24
CA GLU A 60 10.37 13.40 21.29
C GLU A 60 9.73 12.13 20.68
N GLN A 61 9.92 10.99 21.34
CA GLN A 61 9.38 9.71 20.91
C GLN A 61 8.31 9.25 21.90
N LEU A 62 7.11 9.01 21.39
CA LEU A 62 5.97 8.55 22.15
C LEU A 62 5.59 7.16 21.68
N GLU A 63 5.52 6.21 22.61
CA GLU A 63 5.19 4.82 22.33
C GLU A 63 3.80 4.48 22.84
N GLY A 64 3.04 3.72 22.06
CA GLY A 64 1.72 3.26 22.47
C GLY A 64 0.89 2.67 21.33
N VAL A 65 -0.40 2.49 21.59
CA VAL A 65 -1.37 1.98 20.61
C VAL A 65 -2.31 3.10 20.19
N ILE A 66 -2.55 3.22 18.88
CA ILE A 66 -3.54 4.17 18.36
C ILE A 66 -4.92 3.58 18.63
N GLU A 67 -5.74 4.28 19.44
CA GLU A 67 -7.11 3.86 19.75
C GLU A 67 -8.15 4.55 18.88
N TRP A 68 -7.82 5.73 18.36
CA TRP A 68 -8.74 6.54 17.57
C TRP A 68 -7.96 7.56 16.72
N TYR A 69 -8.53 7.97 15.59
CA TYR A 69 -8.02 9.04 14.75
C TYR A 69 -9.15 9.90 14.19
N ASP A 70 -8.83 11.16 13.90
CA ASP A 70 -9.63 12.09 13.12
C ASP A 70 -8.81 12.62 11.95
N ARG A 71 -9.34 13.63 11.27
CA ARG A 71 -8.64 14.46 10.29
C ARG A 71 -7.37 15.08 10.86
N ASP A 72 -7.44 15.73 12.02
CA ASP A 72 -6.34 16.59 12.52
C ASP A 72 -5.58 16.02 13.71
N CYS A 73 -6.09 14.97 14.35
CA CYS A 73 -5.49 14.40 15.54
C CYS A 73 -5.67 12.89 15.65
N LEU A 74 -4.93 12.27 16.57
CA LEU A 74 -5.07 10.87 16.94
C LEU A 74 -4.93 10.70 18.45
N LYS A 75 -5.58 9.68 19.01
CA LYS A 75 -5.47 9.30 20.42
C LYS A 75 -4.49 8.14 20.54
N LEU A 76 -3.39 8.38 21.27
CA LEU A 76 -2.38 7.39 21.60
C LEU A 76 -2.57 6.93 23.04
N ASN A 77 -2.84 5.65 23.22
CA ASN A 77 -2.91 5.00 24.53
C ASN A 77 -1.52 4.44 24.86
N ARG A 78 -0.94 4.88 25.99
CA ARG A 78 0.43 4.55 26.38
C ARG A 78 0.41 3.60 27.57
N THR A 79 1.35 2.68 27.60
CA THR A 79 1.55 1.79 28.77
C THR A 79 2.17 2.59 29.91
N ASP A 80 1.60 2.46 31.11
CA ASP A 80 2.07 3.12 32.35
C ASP A 80 2.16 4.66 32.31
N ALA A 81 1.50 5.29 31.33
CA ALA A 81 1.47 6.73 31.18
C ALA A 81 0.08 7.22 30.73
N PRO A 82 -0.27 8.50 30.97
CA PRO A 82 -1.55 9.04 30.53
C PRO A 82 -1.72 8.98 29.01
N ASN A 83 -2.96 8.78 28.57
CA ASN A 83 -3.36 8.84 27.17
C ASN A 83 -3.14 10.25 26.60
N LEU A 84 -2.66 10.31 25.37
CA LEU A 84 -2.39 11.57 24.68
C LEU A 84 -3.31 11.75 23.48
N LEU A 85 -3.78 12.98 23.28
CA LEU A 85 -4.38 13.42 22.02
C LEU A 85 -3.32 14.22 21.26
N LEU A 86 -2.80 13.63 20.18
CA LEU A 86 -1.72 14.21 19.38
C LEU A 86 -2.29 14.86 18.14
N TYR A 87 -1.99 16.14 17.91
CA TYR A 87 -2.28 16.78 16.63
C TYR A 87 -1.30 16.29 15.57
N LYS A 88 -1.81 15.90 14.40
CA LYS A 88 -0.98 15.40 13.29
C LYS A 88 0.05 16.41 12.82
N ARG A 89 -0.22 17.72 12.94
CA ARG A 89 0.73 18.80 12.63
C ARG A 89 2.03 18.73 13.46
N SER A 90 1.98 18.12 14.64
CA SER A 90 3.11 17.98 15.55
C SER A 90 3.88 16.67 15.35
N ILE A 91 3.35 15.77 14.53
CA ILE A 91 3.94 14.46 14.26
C ILE A 91 4.86 14.58 13.05
N LYS A 92 6.13 14.21 13.24
CA LYS A 92 7.12 14.17 12.17
C LYS A 92 6.96 12.91 11.34
N TYR A 93 6.92 11.76 12.01
CA TYR A 93 6.63 10.46 11.40
C TYR A 93 6.20 9.45 12.47
N MET A 94 5.67 8.30 12.02
CA MET A 94 5.29 7.18 12.88
C MET A 94 5.76 5.86 12.26
N TYR A 95 6.10 4.90 13.11
CA TYR A 95 6.49 3.56 12.68
C TYR A 95 5.98 2.51 13.65
N LYS A 96 5.89 1.26 13.19
CA LYS A 96 5.53 0.14 14.06
C LYS A 96 6.74 -0.19 14.91
N ALA A 97 6.56 -0.35 16.22
CA ALA A 97 7.61 -0.91 17.06
C ALA A 97 7.89 -2.33 16.54
N GLY A 98 9.05 -2.54 15.94
CA GLY A 98 9.47 -3.86 15.48
C GLY A 98 9.80 -4.76 16.66
N PRO A 99 9.74 -6.09 16.50
CA PRO A 99 10.51 -6.96 17.38
C PRO A 99 12.01 -6.62 17.18
N GLU A 100 12.79 -6.56 18.27
CA GLU A 100 14.25 -6.65 18.18
C GLU A 100 14.69 -7.94 17.47
#